data_AF-A0A0M2UZL0-F1
#
_entry.id   AF-A0A0M2UZL0-F1
#
_cell.length_a   1.000
_cell.length_b   1.000
_cell.length_c   1.000
_cell.angle_alpha   90.00
_cell.angle_beta   90.00
_cell.angle_gamma   90.00
#
_symmetry.space_group_name_H-M   'P 1'
#
loop_
_entity.id
_entity.type
_entity.pdbx_description
1 polymer ?
#
loop_
_entity_poly.entity_id
_entity_poly.type
_entity_poly.pdbx_seq_one_letter_code
_entity_poly.pdbx_strand_id
1 'polypeptide(L)'
;MDKSKVNLVIDALLFLCVMAMTGIGILMKFVLLPGKDTWAVYGRKVELFLFGMDRHQWGTIHMIIAFVFLGLAALHVVLHWKMIVSFYPRLIGNKTARRIIAVMLVIVALFFVTFPLVVKPEVQEPEHKGRNYR
;
A
#
# COMPACT_ATOMS: atom_id res chain seq x y z
N MET A 1 13.57 -6.59 27.89
CA MET A 1 12.75 -5.41 27.59
C MET A 1 11.32 -5.70 28.02
N ASP A 2 10.63 -4.76 28.64
CA ASP A 2 9.22 -4.94 29.05
C ASP A 2 8.33 -5.11 27.81
N LYS A 3 7.43 -6.10 27.82
CA LYS A 3 6.51 -6.41 26.71
C LYS A 3 5.70 -5.19 26.30
N SER A 4 5.27 -4.38 27.26
CA SER A 4 4.50 -3.16 26.99
C SER A 4 5.32 -2.13 26.20
N LYS A 5 6.63 -2.03 26.49
CA LYS A 5 7.55 -1.16 25.75
C LYS A 5 7.78 -1.66 24.33
N VAL A 6 7.94 -2.98 24.15
CA VAL A 6 8.07 -3.61 22.81
C VAL A 6 6.83 -3.28 21.96
N ASN A 7 5.64 -3.48 22.52
CA ASN A 7 4.38 -3.22 21.81
C ASN A 7 4.25 -1.74 21.43
N LEU A 8 4.52 -0.81 22.36
CA LEU A 8 4.47 0.63 22.08
C LEU A 8 5.42 1.03 20.95
N VAL A 9 6.63 0.47 20.91
CA VAL A 9 7.59 0.72 19.82
C VAL A 9 7.07 0.19 18.48
N ILE A 10 6.52 -1.03 18.46
CA ILE A 10 5.96 -1.60 17.23
C ILE A 10 4.78 -0.77 16.73
N ASP A 11 3.90 -0.34 17.62
CA ASP A 11 2.74 0.50 17.28
C ASP A 11 3.17 1.86 16.73
N ALA A 12 4.20 2.48 17.33
CA ALA A 12 4.78 3.72 16.83
C ALA A 12 5.41 3.53 15.44
N LEU A 13 6.16 2.43 15.22
CA LEU A 13 6.75 2.11 13.92
C LEU A 13 5.69 1.85 12.86
N LEU A 14 4.62 1.13 13.19
CA LEU A 14 3.48 0.92 12.30
C LEU A 14 2.84 2.25 11.89
N PHE A 15 2.59 3.14 12.86
CA PHE A 15 2.04 4.46 12.60
C PHE A 15 2.96 5.27 11.67
N LEU A 16 4.26 5.32 11.97
CA LEU A 16 5.22 6.03 11.13
C LEU A 16 5.29 5.47 9.71
N CYS A 17 5.23 4.14 9.53
CA CYS A 17 5.20 3.53 8.21
C CYS A 17 3.96 3.97 7.42
N VAL A 18 2.77 3.97 8.03
CA VAL A 18 1.54 4.43 7.37
C VAL A 18 1.61 5.91 7.01
N MET A 19 2.13 6.75 7.92
CA MET A 19 2.31 8.18 7.64
C MET A 19 3.29 8.41 6.49
N ALA A 20 4.42 7.69 6.46
CA ALA A 20 5.40 7.78 5.40
C ALA A 20 4.84 7.31 4.05
N MET A 21 4.17 6.15 4.01
CA MET A 21 3.51 5.67 2.79
C MET A 21 2.47 6.66 2.28
N THR A 22 1.61 7.16 3.16
CA THR A 22 0.57 8.14 2.80
C THR A 22 1.20 9.42 2.25
N GLY A 23 2.22 9.95 2.93
CA GLY A 23 2.95 11.13 2.50
C GLY A 23 3.61 10.95 1.12
N ILE A 24 4.26 9.80 0.88
CA ILE A 24 4.88 9.50 -0.42
C ILE A 24 3.80 9.29 -1.50
N GLY A 25 2.67 8.68 -1.16
CA GLY A 25 1.53 8.53 -2.08
C GLY A 25 0.99 9.90 -2.53
N ILE A 26 0.82 10.83 -1.59
CA ILE A 26 0.43 12.23 -1.86
C ILE A 26 1.51 12.92 -2.71
N LEU A 27 2.78 12.77 -2.35
CA LEU A 27 3.92 13.31 -3.10
C LEU A 27 3.89 12.85 -4.56
N MET A 28 3.76 11.55 -4.81
CA MET A 28 3.74 10.98 -6.17
C MET A 28 2.48 11.34 -6.95
N LYS A 29 1.36 11.61 -6.27
CA LYS A 29 0.09 11.94 -6.92
C LYS A 29 0.01 13.41 -7.31
N PHE A 30 0.50 14.32 -6.47
CA PHE A 30 0.25 15.75 -6.61
C PHE A 30 1.50 16.59 -6.87
N VAL A 31 2.69 16.09 -6.55
CA VAL A 31 3.95 16.84 -6.69
C VAL A 31 4.79 16.24 -7.82
N LEU A 32 5.11 14.95 -7.76
CA LEU A 32 5.89 14.25 -8.78
C LEU A 32 4.96 13.67 -9.87
N LEU A 33 4.30 14.59 -10.56
CA LEU A 33 3.28 14.31 -11.57
C LEU A 33 3.79 13.34 -12.66
N PRO A 34 2.94 12.43 -13.17
CA PRO A 34 3.29 11.61 -14.32
C PRO A 34 3.47 12.48 -15.57
N GLY A 35 4.30 12.05 -16.52
CA GLY A 35 4.65 12.86 -17.70
C GLY A 35 3.48 13.32 -18.58
N LYS A 36 2.33 12.63 -18.53
CA LYS A 36 1.09 13.09 -19.20
C LYS A 36 0.47 14.32 -18.54
N ASP A 37 0.60 14.41 -17.21
CA ASP A 37 0.03 15.49 -16.41
C ASP A 37 0.99 16.69 -16.35
N THR A 38 2.30 16.47 -16.57
CA THR A 38 3.27 17.57 -16.62
C THR A 38 3.05 18.49 -17.81
N TRP A 39 2.52 18.00 -18.93
CA TRP A 39 2.16 18.87 -20.07
C TRP A 39 1.08 19.88 -19.70
N ALA A 40 0.07 19.45 -18.93
CA ALA A 40 -1.03 20.32 -18.51
C ALA A 40 -0.58 21.44 -17.57
N VAL A 41 0.46 21.19 -16.76
CA VAL A 41 0.96 22.15 -15.76
C VAL A 41 2.10 23.02 -16.31
N TYR A 42 3.01 22.43 -17.09
CA TYR A 42 4.25 23.10 -17.52
C TYR A 42 4.28 23.42 -19.03
N GLY A 43 3.23 23.06 -19.79
CA GLY A 43 3.13 23.28 -21.23
C GLY A 43 4.11 22.45 -22.08
N ARG A 44 4.91 21.60 -21.44
CA ARG A 44 5.88 20.71 -22.08
C ARG A 44 6.12 19.48 -21.21
N LYS A 45 6.64 18.41 -21.81
CA LYS A 45 7.07 17.23 -21.05
C LYS A 45 8.31 17.58 -20.24
N VAL A 46 8.21 17.51 -18.91
CA VAL A 46 9.33 17.68 -17.98
C VAL A 46 9.43 16.48 -17.05
N GLU A 47 10.63 16.24 -16.57
CA GLU A 47 10.91 15.29 -15.47
C GLU A 47 11.00 16.08 -14.16
N LEU A 48 10.41 15.52 -13.10
CA LEU A 48 10.35 16.15 -11.79
C LEU A 48 11.16 15.31 -10.82
N PHE A 49 12.03 15.99 -10.06
CA PHE A 49 12.92 15.36 -9.09
C PHE A 49 12.71 15.99 -7.71
N LEU A 50 12.76 15.16 -6.67
CA LEU A 50 12.86 15.58 -5.29
C LEU A 50 14.00 14.82 -4.63
N PHE A 51 14.94 15.53 -4.02
CA PHE A 51 16.19 14.98 -3.48
C PHE A 51 16.98 14.13 -4.48
N GLY A 52 17.00 14.58 -5.75
CA GLY A 52 17.68 13.88 -6.84
C GLY A 52 16.97 12.60 -7.30
N MET A 53 15.77 12.32 -6.79
CA MET A 53 15.00 11.13 -7.13
C MET A 53 13.71 11.47 -7.89
N ASP A 54 13.41 10.67 -8.92
CA ASP A 54 12.16 10.77 -9.67
C ASP A 54 11.01 10.02 -8.98
N ARG A 55 9.81 10.11 -9.57
CA ARG A 55 8.61 9.43 -9.04
C ARG A 55 8.74 7.90 -8.97
N HIS A 56 9.54 7.29 -9.84
CA HIS A 56 9.72 5.84 -9.87
C HIS A 56 10.57 5.40 -8.69
N GLN A 57 11.65 6.12 -8.40
CA GLN A 57 12.50 5.89 -7.24
C GLN A 57 11.75 6.11 -5.92
N TRP A 58 10.94 7.18 -5.81
CA TRP A 58 10.03 7.37 -4.68
C TRP A 58 9.00 6.24 -4.55
N GLY A 59 8.51 5.72 -5.68
CA GLY A 59 7.65 4.54 -5.73
C GLY A 59 8.33 3.28 -5.18
N THR A 60 9.62 3.08 -5.47
CA THR A 60 10.42 2.00 -4.89
C THR A 60 10.56 2.15 -3.38
N ILE A 61 10.83 3.36 -2.88
CA ILE A 61 10.90 3.63 -1.44
C ILE A 61 9.54 3.34 -0.78
N HIS A 62 8.44 3.82 -1.38
CA HIS A 62 7.08 3.54 -0.91
C HIS A 62 6.82 2.03 -0.80
N MET A 63 7.23 1.26 -1.80
CA MET A 63 7.08 -0.20 -1.81
C MET A 63 7.90 -0.90 -0.71
N ILE A 64 9.14 -0.46 -0.50
CA ILE A 64 10.00 -1.00 0.59
C ILE A 64 9.34 -0.75 1.95
N ILE A 65 8.84 0.47 2.18
CA ILE A 65 8.13 0.80 3.42
C ILE A 65 6.87 -0.05 3.57
N ALA A 66 6.14 -0.31 2.48
CA ALA A 66 4.96 -1.19 2.51
C ALA A 66 5.30 -2.63 2.95
N PHE A 67 6.43 -3.19 2.50
CA PHE A 67 6.87 -4.51 2.96
C PHE A 67 7.33 -4.50 4.42
N VAL A 68 8.01 -3.45 4.87
CA VAL A 68 8.37 -3.28 6.29
C VAL A 68 7.11 -3.18 7.15
N PHE A 69 6.12 -2.37 6.72
CA PHE A 69 4.83 -2.27 7.38
C PHE A 69 4.12 -3.62 7.46
N LEU A 70 4.09 -4.39 6.37
CA LEU A 70 3.45 -5.71 6.35
C LEU A 70 4.12 -6.68 7.34
N GLY A 71 5.46 -6.69 7.39
CA GLY A 71 6.21 -7.49 8.35
C GLY A 71 5.94 -7.09 9.81
N LEU A 72 5.95 -5.79 10.10
CA LEU A 72 5.61 -5.26 11.43
C LEU A 72 4.16 -5.55 11.81
N ALA A 73 3.22 -5.48 10.86
CA ALA A 73 1.80 -5.74 11.11
C ALA A 73 1.57 -7.22 11.41
N ALA A 74 2.24 -8.13 10.69
CA ALA A 74 2.23 -9.55 10.99
C ALA A 74 2.80 -9.82 12.39
N LEU A 75 3.94 -9.22 12.73
CA LEU A 75 4.53 -9.32 14.08
C LEU A 75 3.57 -8.78 15.16
N HIS A 76 2.95 -7.62 14.94
CA HIS A 76 1.98 -7.03 15.84
C HIS A 76 0.80 -7.99 16.09
N VAL A 77 0.22 -8.58 15.03
CA VAL A 77 -0.85 -9.59 15.16
C VAL A 77 -0.40 -10.79 15.99
N VAL A 78 0.82 -11.30 15.77
CA VAL A 78 1.38 -12.43 16.55
C VAL A 78 1.54 -12.06 18.03
N LEU A 79 2.07 -10.87 18.33
CA LEU A 79 2.26 -10.40 19.72
C LEU A 79 0.92 -10.21 20.46
N HIS A 80 -0.12 -9.82 19.73
CA HIS A 80 -1.47 -9.64 20.23
C HIS A 80 -2.36 -10.89 20.11
N TRP A 81 -1.82 -12.05 19.68
CA TRP A 81 -2.60 -13.25 19.40
C TRP A 81 -3.52 -13.69 20.56
N LYS A 82 -3.00 -13.70 21.80
CA LYS A 82 -3.79 -14.06 23.01
C LYS A 82 -4.98 -13.13 23.23
N MET A 83 -4.81 -11.83 22.96
CA MET A 83 -5.87 -10.85 23.04
C MET A 83 -6.92 -11.10 21.94
N ILE A 84 -6.48 -11.34 20.70
CA ILE A 84 -7.38 -11.64 19.58
C ILE A 84 -8.25 -12.86 19.89
N VAL A 85 -7.65 -14.01 20.29
CA VAL A 85 -8.41 -15.24 20.54
C VAL A 85 -9.32 -15.16 21.77
N SER A 86 -9.06 -14.27 22.73
CA SER A 86 -9.90 -14.08 23.92
C SER A 86 -11.04 -13.07 23.69
N PHE A 87 -10.81 -12.03 22.90
CA PHE A 87 -11.83 -11.03 22.55
C PHE A 87 -12.76 -11.48 21.42
N TYR A 88 -12.22 -12.16 20.41
CA TYR A 88 -12.98 -12.53 19.21
C TYR A 88 -14.26 -13.38 19.49
N PRO A 89 -14.25 -14.37 20.40
CA PRO A 89 -15.46 -15.10 20.79
C PRO A 89 -16.51 -14.23 21.50
N ARG A 90 -16.08 -13.15 22.18
CA ARG A 90 -16.97 -12.22 22.89
C ARG A 90 -17.69 -11.29 21.91
N LEU A 91 -17.05 -10.96 20.80
CA LEU A 91 -17.64 -10.17 19.72
C LEU A 91 -18.61 -10.99 18.85
N ILE A 92 -18.28 -12.27 18.61
CA ILE A 92 -19.06 -13.17 17.76
C ILE A 92 -19.31 -14.48 18.50
N GLY A 93 -20.47 -14.60 19.14
CA GLY A 93 -20.82 -15.77 19.95
C GLY A 93 -21.04 -17.06 19.15
N ASN A 94 -21.41 -16.98 17.88
CA ASN A 94 -21.63 -18.15 17.03
C ASN A 94 -20.30 -18.71 16.49
N LYS A 95 -19.96 -19.95 16.87
CA LYS A 95 -18.72 -20.64 16.47
C LYS A 95 -18.56 -20.81 14.95
N THR A 96 -19.65 -21.10 14.24
CA THR A 96 -19.65 -21.29 12.78
C THR A 96 -19.43 -19.95 12.07
N ALA A 97 -20.16 -18.91 12.46
CA ALA A 97 -19.98 -17.56 11.91
C ALA A 97 -18.54 -17.07 12.10
N ARG A 98 -17.97 -17.29 13.29
CA ARG A 98 -16.59 -16.96 13.63
C ARG A 98 -15.58 -17.65 12.69
N ARG A 99 -15.77 -18.94 12.40
CA ARG A 99 -14.89 -19.68 11.49
C ARG A 99 -15.01 -19.15 10.06
N ILE A 100 -16.23 -18.92 9.58
CA ILE A 100 -16.48 -18.38 8.23
C ILE A 100 -15.80 -17.03 8.07
N ILE A 101 -16.00 -16.10 9.01
CA ILE A 101 -15.41 -14.75 8.95
C ILE A 101 -13.88 -14.82 8.93
N ALA A 102 -13.27 -15.62 9.81
CA ALA A 102 -11.82 -15.77 9.83
C ALA A 102 -11.27 -16.33 8.50
N VAL A 103 -11.93 -17.35 7.93
CA VAL A 103 -11.53 -17.93 6.64
C VAL A 103 -11.70 -16.92 5.50
N MET A 104 -12.83 -16.21 5.47
CA MET A 104 -13.08 -15.17 4.46
C MET A 104 -12.05 -14.05 4.54
N LEU A 105 -11.69 -13.58 5.74
CA LEU A 105 -10.66 -12.56 5.92
C LEU A 105 -9.30 -13.02 5.36
N VAL A 106 -8.90 -14.27 5.62
CA VAL A 106 -7.65 -14.82 5.08
C VAL A 106 -7.70 -14.93 3.55
N ILE A 107 -8.81 -15.42 2.99
CA ILE A 107 -8.99 -15.52 1.53
C ILE A 107 -8.91 -14.14 0.88
N VAL A 108 -9.61 -13.16 1.43
CA VAL A 108 -9.61 -11.78 0.91
C VAL A 108 -8.22 -11.15 1.01
N ALA A 109 -7.51 -11.35 2.13
CA ALA A 109 -6.15 -10.85 2.29
C ALA A 109 -5.19 -11.47 1.26
N LEU A 110 -5.26 -12.79 1.06
CA LEU A 110 -4.45 -13.49 0.05
C LEU A 110 -4.79 -13.05 -1.37
N PHE A 111 -6.07 -12.84 -1.67
CA PHE A 111 -6.51 -12.30 -2.95
C PHE A 111 -5.86 -10.93 -3.21
N PHE A 112 -5.94 -9.98 -2.27
CA PHE A 112 -5.36 -8.64 -2.46
C PHE A 112 -3.85 -8.64 -2.70
N VAL A 113 -3.11 -9.59 -2.10
CA VAL A 113 -1.66 -9.72 -2.30
C VAL A 113 -1.32 -10.39 -3.63
N THR A 114 -2.09 -11.39 -4.05
CA THR A 114 -1.72 -12.26 -5.17
C THR A 114 -2.37 -11.88 -6.49
N PHE A 115 -3.52 -11.20 -6.50
CA PHE A 115 -4.22 -10.84 -7.73
C PHE A 115 -3.35 -10.03 -8.70
N PRO A 116 -2.49 -9.06 -8.28
CA PRO A 116 -1.72 -8.26 -9.23
C PRO A 116 -0.69 -9.07 -10.01
N LEU A 117 -0.34 -10.27 -9.52
CA LEU A 117 0.61 -11.18 -10.18
C LEU A 117 -0.02 -11.99 -11.31
N VAL A 118 -1.36 -12.10 -11.31
CA VAL A 118 -2.11 -12.93 -12.27
C VAL A 118 -2.83 -12.08 -13.31
N VAL A 119 -3.18 -10.83 -12.99
CA VAL A 119 -3.86 -9.93 -13.92
C VAL A 119 -2.93 -9.50 -15.05
N LYS A 120 -3.32 -9.79 -16.28
CA LYS A 120 -2.68 -9.23 -17.49
C LYS A 120 -3.42 -7.93 -17.87
N PRO A 121 -2.71 -6.81 -18.03
CA PRO A 121 -3.35 -5.57 -18.45
C PRO A 121 -3.83 -5.68 -19.90
N GLU A 122 -4.94 -5.03 -20.20
CA GLU A 122 -5.36 -4.79 -21.58
C GLU A 122 -4.41 -3.77 -22.22
N VAL A 123 -3.85 -4.13 -23.38
CA VAL A 123 -2.94 -3.26 -24.13
C VAL A 123 -3.76 -2.49 -25.16
N GLN A 124 -3.90 -1.18 -24.95
CA GLN A 124 -4.52 -0.29 -25.94
C GLN A 124 -3.42 0.45 -26.69
N GLU A 125 -3.43 0.34 -28.01
CA GLU A 125 -2.56 1.17 -28.85
C GLU A 125 -3.07 2.62 -28.85
N PRO A 126 -2.18 3.62 -28.76
CA PRO A 126 -2.59 5.00 -28.90
C PRO A 126 -3.20 5.22 -30.28
N GLU A 127 -4.47 5.62 -30.32
CA GLU A 127 -5.18 5.97 -31.56
C GLU A 127 -4.37 7.06 -32.29
N HIS A 128 -3.71 6.67 -33.38
CA HIS A 128 -2.92 7.59 -34.20
C HIS A 128 -3.89 8.51 -34.95
N LYS A 129 -4.41 9.54 -34.28
CA LYS A 129 -5.07 10.65 -34.98
C LYS A 129 -4.02 11.32 -35.85
N GLY A 130 -3.98 10.92 -37.11
CA GLY A 130 -3.10 11.47 -38.14
C GLY A 130 -3.19 12.99 -38.11
N ARG A 131 -2.11 13.62 -37.63
CA ARG A 131 -1.92 15.05 -37.85
C ARG A 131 -1.63 15.20 -39.33
N ASN A 132 -2.67 15.53 -40.09
CA ASN A 132 -2.51 16.05 -41.43
C ASN A 132 -1.67 17.33 -41.31
N TYR A 133 -0.36 17.22 -41.55
CA TYR A 133 0.45 18.35 -41.91
C TYR A 133 -0.03 18.81 -43.30
N ARG A 134 -0.84 19.86 -43.30
CA ARG A 134 -1.04 20.72 -44.47
C ARG A 134 -0.15 21.93 -44.31
#